data_AF-A0A927AN40-F1
#
_entry.id   AF-A0A927AN40-F1
#
_cell.length_a   1.000
_cell.length_b   1.000
_cell.length_c   1.000
_cell.angle_alpha   90.00
_cell.angle_beta   90.00
_cell.angle_gamma   90.00
#
_symmetry.space_group_name_H-M   'P 1'
#
loop_
_entity.id
_entity.type
_entity.pdbx_description
1 polymer ?
#
loop_
_entity_poly.entity_id
_entity_poly.type
_entity_poly.pdbx_seq_one_letter_code
_entity_poly.pdbx_strand_id
1 'polypeptide(L)' 'MPYRDCLNPWIIVRLLPNLQRIVVGRFRSWSDAEGHLKVLRRLIPMASMIVVFDPPGDRV' A
#
# COMPACT_ATOMS: atom_id res chain seq x y z
N MET A 1 16.90 -4.73 -6.05
CA MET A 1 15.69 -3.87 -6.04
C MET A 1 15.69 -3.05 -7.32
N PRO A 2 14.63 -3.05 -8.14
CA PRO A 2 14.55 -2.11 -9.24
C PRO A 2 14.38 -0.69 -8.68
N TYR A 3 15.15 0.26 -9.20
CA TYR A 3 15.19 1.67 -8.80
C TYR A 3 13.82 2.35 -8.62
N ARG A 4 12.79 1.86 -9.33
CA ARG A 4 11.41 2.37 -9.26
C ARG A 4 10.72 2.09 -7.92
N ASP A 5 11.07 1.01 -7.22
CA ASP A 5 10.51 0.71 -5.89
C ASP A 5 11.02 1.71 -4.85
N CYS A 6 12.21 2.27 -5.06
CA CYS A 6 12.80 3.27 -4.18
C CYS A 6 12.11 4.64 -4.25
N LEU A 7 11.42 4.92 -5.36
CA LEU A 7 10.75 6.20 -5.60
C LEU A 7 9.30 6.22 -5.09
N ASN A 8 8.76 5.07 -4.69
CA ASN A 8 7.37 4.91 -4.31
C ASN A 8 7.27 4.26 -2.91
N PRO A 9 7.61 5.02 -1.84
CA PRO A 9 7.68 4.47 -0.49
C PRO A 9 6.29 4.34 0.16
N TRP A 10 5.23 4.90 -0.42
CA TRP A 10 3.89 4.77 0.12
C TRP A 10 3.19 3.60 -0.51
N ILE A 11 2.73 2.64 0.29
CA ILE A 11 2.08 1.43 -0.22
C ILE A 11 0.67 1.29 0.34
N ILE A 12 -0.25 0.79 -0.47
CA ILE A 12 -1.53 0.30 0.02
C ILE A 12 -1.38 -1.20 0.26
N VAL A 13 -1.70 -1.63 1.47
CA VAL A 13 -1.66 -3.04 1.87
C VAL A 13 -3.07 -3.52 2.17
N ARG A 14 -3.45 -4.64 1.57
CA ARG A 14 -4.64 -5.40 1.94
C ARG A 14 -4.27 -6.41 3.02
N LEU A 15 -5.01 -6.37 4.12
CA LEU A 15 -4.92 -7.34 5.21
C LEU A 15 -5.88 -8.50 4.90
N LEU A 16 -5.37 -9.71 5.05
CA LEU A 16 -6.09 -10.96 4.85
C LEU A 16 -6.17 -11.72 6.18
N PRO A 17 -7.05 -12.74 6.27
CA PRO A 17 -7.04 -13.68 7.38
C PRO A 17 -5.64 -14.28 7.61
N ASN A 18 -5.39 -14.76 8.82
CA ASN A 18 -4.11 -15.38 9.20
C ASN A 18 -2.92 -14.43 9.11
N LEU A 19 -3.14 -13.13 9.38
CA LEU A 19 -2.10 -12.10 9.41
C LEU A 19 -1.34 -11.95 8.07
N GLN A 20 -1.95 -12.41 6.97
CA GLN A 20 -1.37 -12.26 5.64
C GLN A 20 -1.57 -10.84 5.12
N ARG A 21 -0.60 -10.36 4.35
CA ARG A 21 -0.60 -9.02 3.76
C ARG A 21 -0.22 -9.06 2.29
N ILE A 22 -0.96 -8.32 1.46
CA ILE A 22 -0.68 -8.18 0.03
C ILE A 22 -0.53 -6.70 -0.29
N VAL A 23 0.55 -6.34 -1.00
CA VAL A 23 0.74 -5.00 -1.54
C VAL A 23 -0.17 -4.83 -2.75
N VAL A 24 -1.12 -3.91 -2.66
CA VAL A 24 -2.10 -3.59 -3.72
C VAL A 24 -1.50 -2.59 -4.71
N GLY A 25 -0.68 -1.67 -4.23
CA GLY A 25 -0.02 -0.67 -5.07
C GLY A 25 1.05 0.11 -4.31
N ARG A 26 2.00 0.69 -5.05
CA ARG A 26 3.02 1.62 -4.55
C ARG A 26 2.79 3.01 -5.16
N PHE A 27 3.02 4.04 -4.37
CA PHE A 27 2.74 5.43 -4.67
C PHE A 27 3.90 6.31 -4.23
N ARG A 28 4.08 7.41 -4.96
CA ARG A 28 5.15 8.38 -4.69
C ARG A 28 4.87 9.24 -3.46
N SER A 29 3.59 9.55 -3.20
CA SER A 29 3.16 10.43 -2.11
C SER A 29 2.04 9.80 -1.30
N TRP A 30 1.94 10.24 -0.04
CA TRP A 30 0.86 9.83 0.86
C TRP A 30 -0.52 10.21 0.31
N SER A 31 -0.67 11.42 -0.23
CA SER A 31 -1.94 11.92 -0.75
C SER A 31 -2.46 11.08 -1.93
N ASP A 32 -1.56 10.61 -2.80
CA ASP A 32 -1.93 9.76 -3.93
C ASP A 32 -2.40 8.38 -3.45
N ALA A 33 -1.67 7.78 -2.49
CA ALA A 33 -2.06 6.53 -1.85
C ALA A 33 -3.41 6.65 -1.11
N GLU A 34 -3.64 7.75 -0.39
CA GLU A 34 -4.87 7.99 0.37
C GLU A 34 -6.07 8.19 -0.56
N GLY A 35 -5.89 8.92 -1.67
CA GLY A 35 -6.91 9.09 -2.71
C GLY A 35 -7.33 7.75 -3.31
N HIS A 36 -6.36 6.90 -3.66
CA HIS A 36 -6.63 5.55 -4.16
C HIS A 36 -7.30 4.67 -3.09
N LEU A 37 -6.87 4.75 -1.83
CA LEU A 37 -7.50 4.00 -0.74
C LEU A 37 -8.99 4.37 -0.57
N LYS A 38 -9.34 5.66 -0.68
CA LYS A 38 -10.73 6.12 -0.62
C LYS A 38 -11.59 5.50 -1.71
N VAL A 39 -11.06 5.39 -2.94
CA VAL A 39 -11.76 4.72 -4.05
C VAL A 39 -11.88 3.23 -3.80
N LEU A 40 -10.80 2.56 -3.39
CA LEU A 40 -10.80 1.12 -3.12
C LEU A 40 -11.78 0.74 -2.00
N ARG A 41 -11.90 1.56 -0.95
CA ARG A 41 -12.89 1.36 0.12
C ARG A 41 -14.34 1.45 -0.36
N ARG A 42 -14.62 2.24 -1.40
CA ARG A 42 -15.96 2.33 -2.00
C ARG A 42 -16.25 1.14 -2.91
N LEU A 43 -15.25 0.67 -3.64
CA LEU A 43 -15.38 -0.46 -4.56
C LEU A 43 -15.46 -1.81 -3.83
N ILE A 44 -14.68 -1.98 -2.77
CA ILE A 44 -14.56 -3.24 -2.03
C ILE A 44 -14.60 -2.94 -0.52
N PRO A 45 -15.76 -2.57 0.03
CA PRO A 45 -15.89 -2.16 1.43
C PRO A 45 -15.54 -3.26 2.44
N MET A 46 -15.64 -4.53 2.04
CA MET A 46 -15.29 -5.68 2.89
C MET A 46 -13.78 -5.93 3.00
N ALA A 47 -12.96 -5.30 2.15
CA ALA A 47 -11.52 -5.49 2.19
C ALA A 47 -10.86 -4.52 3.20
N SER A 48 -10.18 -5.08 4.20
CA SER A 48 -9.35 -4.31 5.12
C SER A 48 -8.10 -3.82 4.40
N MET A 49 -8.01 -2.51 4.15
CA MET A 49 -6.86 -1.88 3.50
C MET A 49 -6.34 -0.67 4.26
N ILE A 50 -5.02 -0.53 4.30
CA ILE A 50 -4.29 0.56 4.97
C ILE A 50 -3.18 1.10 4.09
N VAL A 51 -2.85 2.39 4.26
CA VAL A 51 -1.63 2.99 3.71
C VAL A 51 -0.49 2.78 4.72
N VAL A 52 0.67 2.34 4.24
CA VAL A 52 1.88 2.10 5.03
C VAL A 52 3.06 2.78 4.32
N PHE A 53 4.00 3.31 5.08
CA PHE A 53 5.29 3.76 4.57
C PHE A 53 6.26 2.57 4.57
N ASP A 54 6.72 2.16 3.39
CA ASP A 54 7.63 1.02 3.12
C ASP A 54 8.82 1.53 2.27
N PRO A 55 9.84 2.13 2.91
CA PRO A 55 10.98 2.66 2.21
C PRO A 55 11.87 1.53 1.68
N PRO A 56 12.58 1.76 0.56
CA PRO A 56 13.55 0.79 0.04
C PRO A 56 14.67 0.54 1.05
N GLY A 57 14.69 -0.65 1.65
CA GLY A 57 15.73 -1.06 2.59
C GLY A 57 15.23 -1.43 3.99
N ASP A 58 13.95 -1.23 4.30
CA ASP A 58 13.35 -1.59 5.59
C ASP A 58 13.06 -3.10 5.78
N ARG A 59 13.70 -3.94 4.96
CA ARG A 59 13.67 -5.40 5.12
C ARG A 59 14.96 -5.83 5.82
N VAL A 60 15.01 -5.60 7.13
CA VAL A 60 15.93 -6.27 8.05
C VAL A 60 15.17 -7.39 8.76
#